data_AF-A0A1G1BZG0-F1
#
_entry.id   AF-A0A1G1BZG0-F1
#
_cell.length_a   1.000
_cell.length_b   1.000
_cell.length_c   1.000
_cell.angle_alpha   90.00
_cell.angle_beta   90.00
_cell.angle_gamma   90.00
#
_symmetry.space_group_name_H-M   'P 1'
#
loop_
_entity.id
_entity.type
_entity.pdbx_description
1 polymer ?
#
loop_
_entity_poly.entity_id
_entity_poly.type
_entity_poly.pdbx_seq_one_letter_code
_entity_poly.pdbx_strand_id
1 'polypeptide(L)'
;MAAPLAKITGENARRSGAWGVWFLLALAPMVWAEPPAVPMTLGKGTGGDGAWEAAGASHSPTTVRVEETAGPEETPTAVVEFTFSAGNYNYNWARVGTGSVDPTGVAAVRFTYRTDVPVEFPGMNIMVHESTGAAYWAHARLPLSPRRFTTVTVPFSELSVPAWSKDVNGKLDVDLIDQVCFGFESGNSGKGLIFMSDVQLVPDGW
;
A
#
# COMPACT_ATOMS: atom_id res chain seq x y z
N MET A 1 -64.13 -31.73 -1.52
CA MET A 1 -64.61 -30.85 -0.42
C MET A 1 -64.31 -29.43 -0.83
N ALA A 2 -65.35 -28.60 -0.87
CA ALA A 2 -65.33 -27.21 -1.30
C ALA A 2 -65.71 -26.29 -0.13
N ALA A 3 -65.10 -25.11 -0.07
CA ALA A 3 -65.60 -23.80 0.42
C ALA A 3 -64.42 -22.91 0.91
N PRO A 4 -64.55 -21.56 1.01
CA PRO A 4 -64.95 -20.65 -0.06
C PRO A 4 -64.06 -19.37 -0.15
N LEU A 5 -64.35 -18.56 -1.19
CA LEU A 5 -63.85 -17.20 -1.42
C LEU A 5 -64.19 -16.22 -0.29
N ALA A 6 -63.29 -15.26 -0.05
CA ALA A 6 -63.63 -13.97 0.54
C ALA A 6 -63.27 -12.84 -0.44
N LYS A 7 -64.29 -12.13 -0.91
CA LYS A 7 -64.20 -10.80 -1.54
C LYS A 7 -64.06 -9.76 -0.43
N ILE A 8 -63.10 -8.85 -0.55
CA ILE A 8 -63.17 -7.55 0.12
C ILE A 8 -62.96 -6.47 -0.94
N THR A 9 -64.07 -5.80 -1.26
CA THR A 9 -64.16 -4.52 -1.94
C THR A 9 -63.87 -3.40 -0.93
N GLY A 10 -63.14 -2.36 -1.33
CA GLY A 10 -62.84 -1.24 -0.44
C GLY A 10 -62.10 -0.11 -1.13
N GLU A 11 -62.80 0.53 -2.05
CA GLU A 11 -62.46 1.82 -2.66
C GLU A 11 -62.36 2.92 -1.58
N ASN A 12 -61.23 3.63 -1.52
CA ASN A 12 -61.15 4.91 -0.84
C ASN A 12 -60.11 5.80 -1.53
N ALA A 13 -60.61 6.64 -2.43
CA ALA A 13 -59.96 7.85 -2.87
C ALA A 13 -59.91 8.85 -1.71
N ARG A 14 -58.76 9.53 -1.50
CA ARG A 14 -58.65 11.00 -1.36
C ARG A 14 -57.28 11.45 -0.87
N ARG A 15 -56.87 12.57 -1.48
CA ARG A 15 -55.94 13.62 -1.03
C ARG A 15 -54.45 13.44 -1.36
N SER A 16 -54.16 13.81 -2.61
CA SER A 16 -52.97 14.53 -3.01
C SER A 16 -52.72 15.76 -2.12
N GLY A 17 -51.86 15.59 -1.11
CA GLY A 17 -51.20 16.69 -0.43
C GLY A 17 -49.83 16.91 -1.06
N ALA A 18 -49.74 17.83 -2.02
CA ALA A 18 -48.49 18.28 -2.58
C ALA A 18 -47.71 19.09 -1.53
N TRP A 19 -46.90 18.42 -0.72
CA TRP A 19 -45.86 19.05 0.08
C TRP A 19 -44.67 19.31 -0.84
N GLY A 20 -44.57 20.54 -1.33
CA GLY A 20 -43.39 21.03 -2.05
C GLY A 20 -42.20 21.08 -1.10
N VAL A 21 -41.43 19.99 -1.05
CA VAL A 21 -40.10 19.98 -0.44
C VAL A 21 -39.16 20.63 -1.44
N TRP A 22 -38.85 21.90 -1.21
CA TRP A 22 -37.77 22.60 -1.92
C TRP A 22 -36.43 22.01 -1.45
N PHE A 23 -35.91 21.02 -2.19
CA PHE A 23 -34.52 20.61 -2.08
C PHE A 23 -33.65 21.74 -2.67
N LEU A 24 -33.18 22.64 -1.81
CA LEU A 24 -32.00 23.44 -2.08
C LEU A 24 -30.80 22.48 -2.10
N LEU A 25 -30.49 21.95 -3.28
CA LEU A 25 -29.19 21.35 -3.57
C LEU A 25 -28.16 22.47 -3.51
N ALA A 26 -27.60 22.68 -2.31
CA ALA A 26 -26.37 23.45 -2.17
C ALA A 26 -25.28 22.68 -2.91
N LEU A 27 -24.99 23.11 -4.14
CA LEU A 27 -23.79 22.70 -4.85
C LEU A 27 -22.61 23.27 -4.07
N ALA A 28 -22.06 22.47 -3.17
CA ALA A 28 -20.74 22.77 -2.61
C ALA A 28 -19.78 22.89 -3.80
N PRO A 29 -18.95 23.95 -3.86
CA PRO A 29 -17.94 24.05 -4.90
C PRO A 29 -17.06 22.80 -4.82
N MET A 30 -17.03 22.04 -5.91
CA MET A 30 -16.11 20.92 -6.08
C MET A 30 -14.71 21.53 -6.18
N VAL A 31 -13.99 21.57 -5.06
CA VAL A 31 -12.60 22.01 -5.03
C VAL A 31 -11.79 20.91 -5.71
N TRP A 32 -11.35 21.16 -6.94
CA TRP A 32 -10.35 20.32 -7.59
C TRP A 32 -9.01 20.63 -6.93
N ALA A 33 -8.45 19.68 -6.19
CA ALA A 33 -7.09 19.79 -5.71
C ALA A 33 -6.13 19.66 -6.91
N GLU A 34 -5.15 20.56 -7.01
CA GLU A 34 -4.08 20.41 -8.00
C GLU A 34 -3.22 19.20 -7.64
N PRO A 35 -2.83 18.37 -8.62
CA PRO A 35 -1.95 17.23 -8.35
C PRO A 35 -0.60 17.71 -7.79
N PRO A 36 0.05 16.89 -6.95
CA PRO A 36 1.34 17.25 -6.36
C PRO A 36 2.39 17.47 -7.44
N ALA A 37 3.20 18.52 -7.28
CA ALA A 37 4.26 18.87 -8.24
C ALA A 37 5.65 18.35 -7.83
N VAL A 38 5.80 17.77 -6.64
CA VAL A 38 7.07 17.31 -6.09
C VAL A 38 6.93 15.97 -5.35
N PRO A 39 7.99 15.14 -5.27
CA PRO A 39 8.00 13.94 -4.46
C PRO A 39 7.63 14.20 -3.01
N MET A 40 6.74 13.36 -2.47
CA MET A 40 6.25 13.44 -1.10
C MET A 40 6.93 12.36 -0.26
N THR A 41 7.69 12.78 0.75
CA THR A 41 8.39 11.84 1.64
C THR A 41 7.42 11.19 2.61
N LEU A 42 7.48 9.86 2.66
CA LEU A 42 6.90 9.05 3.74
C LEU A 42 7.89 8.99 4.92
N GLY A 43 8.60 10.09 5.20
CA GLY A 43 9.65 10.20 6.22
C GLY A 43 11.09 10.02 5.74
N LYS A 44 12.01 10.73 6.43
CA LYS A 44 13.47 10.62 6.25
C LYS A 44 14.00 9.32 6.89
N GLY A 45 13.71 8.20 6.25
CA GLY A 45 14.12 6.86 6.70
C GLY A 45 13.45 6.35 7.99
N THR A 46 12.74 7.19 8.74
CA THR A 46 11.98 6.80 9.94
C THR A 46 10.54 6.41 9.67
N GLY A 47 10.05 6.58 8.43
CA GLY A 47 8.63 6.44 8.11
C GLY A 47 7.81 7.73 8.34
N GLY A 48 8.40 8.77 8.93
CA GLY A 48 7.74 10.07 9.08
C GLY A 48 6.54 9.95 10.02
N ASP A 49 5.37 10.43 9.59
CA ASP A 49 4.10 10.20 10.30
C ASP A 49 3.61 8.74 10.17
N GLY A 50 4.15 7.97 9.23
CA GLY A 50 3.90 6.56 9.05
C GLY A 50 4.84 5.71 9.90
N ALA A 51 4.31 4.99 10.89
CA ALA A 51 5.12 4.02 11.61
C ALA A 51 5.50 2.84 10.69
N TRP A 52 6.75 2.38 10.78
CA TRP A 52 7.12 1.11 10.17
C TRP A 52 6.48 -0.05 10.91
N GLU A 53 5.92 -1.00 10.16
CA GLU A 53 5.35 -2.24 10.67
C GLU A 53 6.07 -3.45 10.07
N ALA A 54 6.45 -4.40 10.92
CA ALA A 54 6.94 -5.70 10.51
C ALA A 54 5.76 -6.66 10.24
N ALA A 55 5.77 -7.35 9.10
CA ALA A 55 4.81 -8.38 8.79
C ALA A 55 5.50 -9.59 8.16
N GLY A 56 5.39 -10.77 8.76
CA GLY A 56 6.03 -11.99 8.26
C GLY A 56 5.21 -13.22 8.58
N ALA A 57 5.58 -14.35 7.97
CA ALA A 57 5.04 -15.63 8.38
C ALA A 57 5.49 -15.95 9.82
N SER A 58 4.66 -16.63 10.63
CA SER A 58 4.97 -16.88 12.05
C SER A 58 6.30 -17.63 12.30
N HIS A 59 6.77 -18.40 11.32
CA HIS A 59 8.00 -19.18 11.34
C HIS A 59 9.17 -18.48 10.62
N SER A 60 8.96 -17.25 10.16
CA SER A 60 9.94 -16.36 9.55
C SER A 60 9.78 -14.98 10.21
N PRO A 61 10.40 -14.74 11.37
CA PRO A 61 10.21 -13.49 12.09
C PRO A 61 10.84 -12.33 11.32
N THR A 62 10.15 -11.18 11.35
CA THR A 62 10.65 -9.89 10.90
C THR A 62 10.58 -8.90 12.07
N THR A 63 11.59 -8.06 12.22
CA THR A 63 11.57 -6.90 13.09
C THR A 63 11.96 -5.67 12.28
N VAL A 64 11.46 -4.51 12.69
CA VAL A 64 11.89 -3.22 12.15
C VAL A 64 12.30 -2.32 13.31
N ARG A 65 13.44 -1.66 13.16
CA ARG A 65 13.92 -0.62 14.07
C ARG A 65 14.44 0.56 13.24
N VAL A 66 14.50 1.73 13.85
CA VAL A 66 15.17 2.89 13.26
C VAL A 66 16.59 2.95 13.80
N GLU A 67 17.56 3.10 12.91
CA GLU A 67 18.94 3.45 13.25
C GLU A 67 19.24 4.87 12.79
N GLU A 68 19.65 5.71 13.73
CA GLU A 68 19.81 7.16 13.50
C GLU A 68 20.93 7.51 12.51
N THR A 69 21.89 6.60 12.28
CA THR A 69 23.11 6.90 11.49
C THR A 69 23.46 5.83 10.46
N ALA A 70 22.61 4.81 10.27
CA ALA A 70 22.94 3.71 9.37
C ALA A 70 22.54 3.95 7.90
N GLY A 71 21.86 5.07 7.61
CA GLY A 71 21.41 5.48 6.29
C GLY A 71 22.52 6.10 5.41
N PRO A 72 22.18 6.53 4.19
CA PRO A 72 23.07 7.34 3.35
C PRO A 72 23.54 8.58 4.12
N GLU A 73 24.82 8.93 4.01
CA GLU A 73 25.37 10.15 4.64
C GLU A 73 25.09 10.24 6.16
N GLU A 74 25.08 9.10 6.85
CA GLU A 74 24.82 9.00 8.30
C GLU A 74 23.44 9.51 8.72
N THR A 75 22.43 9.36 7.86
CA THR A 75 21.04 9.71 8.15
C THR A 75 20.24 8.58 8.81
N PRO A 76 19.09 8.89 9.45
CA PRO A 76 18.20 7.87 9.98
C PRO A 76 17.69 6.92 8.90
N THR A 77 17.61 5.63 9.21
CA THR A 77 17.12 4.59 8.30
C THR A 77 16.36 3.52 9.05
N ALA A 78 15.32 2.97 8.43
CA ALA A 78 14.69 1.75 8.91
C ALA A 78 15.59 0.56 8.59
N VAL A 79 15.85 -0.26 9.60
CA VAL A 79 16.55 -1.52 9.47
C VAL A 79 15.58 -2.64 9.75
N VAL A 80 15.31 -3.38 8.69
CA VAL A 80 14.45 -4.56 8.68
C VAL A 80 15.33 -5.76 8.86
N GLU A 81 15.19 -6.46 9.98
CA GLU A 81 15.87 -7.73 10.22
C GLU A 81 14.88 -8.86 10.02
N PHE A 82 15.28 -9.87 9.24
CA PHE A 82 14.42 -11.00 8.93
C PHE A 82 15.17 -12.32 9.06
N THR A 83 14.43 -13.37 9.37
CA THR A 83 14.89 -14.76 9.31
C THR A 83 13.91 -15.59 8.49
N PHE A 84 14.45 -16.51 7.71
CA PHE A 84 13.73 -17.50 6.91
C PHE A 84 14.10 -18.91 7.39
N SER A 85 13.08 -19.73 7.62
CA SER A 85 13.23 -21.13 7.99
C SER A 85 13.02 -22.02 6.76
N ALA A 86 13.85 -23.06 6.59
CA ALA A 86 13.74 -23.97 5.46
C ALA A 86 12.41 -24.74 5.42
N GLY A 87 11.99 -25.17 4.23
CA GLY A 87 10.93 -26.15 4.05
C GLY A 87 9.50 -25.60 3.95
N ASN A 88 9.32 -24.28 3.97
CA ASN A 88 8.02 -23.63 3.79
C ASN A 88 8.12 -22.47 2.79
N TYR A 89 7.00 -22.11 2.15
CA TYR A 89 6.87 -20.83 1.47
C TYR A 89 6.87 -19.73 2.52
N ASN A 90 7.81 -18.80 2.44
CA ASN A 90 8.01 -17.78 3.44
C ASN A 90 7.98 -16.39 2.83
N TYR A 91 7.48 -15.42 3.60
CA TYR A 91 7.58 -14.00 3.29
C TYR A 91 7.93 -13.21 4.55
N ASN A 92 8.64 -12.12 4.33
CA ASN A 92 9.02 -11.12 5.33
C ASN A 92 8.86 -9.74 4.68
N TRP A 93 8.06 -8.88 5.31
CA TRP A 93 7.73 -7.54 4.83
C TRP A 93 7.99 -6.51 5.92
N ALA A 94 8.46 -5.35 5.50
CA ALA A 94 8.37 -4.11 6.24
C ALA A 94 7.42 -3.18 5.49
N ARG A 95 6.49 -2.56 6.21
CA ARG A 95 5.47 -1.68 5.67
C ARG A 95 5.66 -0.29 6.24
N VAL A 96 5.50 0.74 5.42
CA VAL A 96 5.44 2.13 5.85
C VAL A 96 4.12 2.71 5.37
N GLY A 97 3.35 3.28 6.31
CA GLY A 97 2.10 3.95 5.98
C GLY A 97 2.33 5.29 5.28
N THR A 98 1.37 5.75 4.48
CA THR A 98 1.40 7.09 3.89
C THR A 98 1.22 8.19 4.94
N GLY A 99 0.60 7.86 6.08
CA GLY A 99 0.40 8.79 7.19
C GLY A 99 -0.54 9.92 6.79
N SER A 100 -0.04 11.16 6.84
CA SER A 100 -0.78 12.37 6.43
C SER A 100 -0.60 12.72 4.94
N VAL A 101 0.22 11.97 4.20
CA VAL A 101 0.48 12.21 2.77
C VAL A 101 -0.75 11.79 1.95
N ASP A 102 -1.27 12.72 1.15
CA ASP A 102 -2.29 12.45 0.14
C ASP A 102 -1.63 11.83 -1.10
N PRO A 103 -1.90 10.57 -1.45
CA PRO A 103 -1.29 9.91 -2.60
C PRO A 103 -1.88 10.36 -3.94
N THR A 104 -2.94 11.17 -3.96
CA THR A 104 -3.62 11.59 -5.18
C THR A 104 -2.65 12.19 -6.20
N GLY A 105 -2.67 11.68 -7.44
CA GLY A 105 -1.85 12.19 -8.54
C GLY A 105 -0.41 11.68 -8.57
N VAL A 106 -0.03 10.73 -7.71
CA VAL A 106 1.29 10.09 -7.79
C VAL A 106 1.32 8.93 -8.80
N ALA A 107 2.48 8.70 -9.41
CA ALA A 107 2.69 7.74 -10.49
C ALA A 107 3.77 6.69 -10.18
N ALA A 108 4.54 6.86 -9.11
CA ALA A 108 5.61 5.94 -8.74
C ALA A 108 5.93 5.99 -7.25
N VAL A 109 6.68 4.99 -6.80
CA VAL A 109 7.36 5.00 -5.49
C VAL A 109 8.87 5.09 -5.73
N ARG A 110 9.53 6.02 -5.03
CA ARG A 110 10.99 6.17 -5.03
C ARG A 110 11.52 5.91 -3.63
N PHE A 111 12.67 5.24 -3.53
CA PHE A 111 13.28 4.92 -2.25
C PHE A 111 14.76 4.60 -2.43
N THR A 112 15.48 4.73 -1.33
CA THR A 112 16.91 4.40 -1.25
C THR A 112 17.07 3.18 -0.34
N TYR A 113 17.81 2.17 -0.80
CA TYR A 113 17.97 0.95 -0.04
C TYR A 113 19.37 0.34 -0.13
N ARG A 114 19.71 -0.46 0.88
CA ARG A 114 20.85 -1.35 0.91
C ARG A 114 20.40 -2.70 1.46
N THR A 115 20.95 -3.79 0.96
CA THR A 115 20.67 -5.14 1.46
C THR A 115 21.93 -5.76 2.02
N ASP A 116 21.85 -6.41 3.18
CA ASP A 116 22.90 -7.28 3.70
C ASP A 116 22.32 -8.68 3.88
N VAL A 117 22.37 -9.46 2.79
CA VAL A 117 21.71 -10.76 2.67
C VAL A 117 22.66 -11.75 1.98
N PRO A 118 22.48 -13.07 2.21
CA PRO A 118 23.24 -14.08 1.50
C PRO A 118 23.06 -13.97 -0.02
N VAL A 119 24.09 -14.33 -0.79
CA VAL A 119 24.11 -14.15 -2.26
C VAL A 119 23.07 -14.98 -3.00
N GLU A 120 22.59 -16.04 -2.37
CA GLU A 120 21.54 -16.94 -2.84
C GLU A 120 20.12 -16.41 -2.62
N PHE A 121 19.98 -15.27 -1.95
CA PHE A 121 18.66 -14.66 -1.76
C PHE A 121 18.13 -14.08 -3.08
N PRO A 122 16.81 -14.16 -3.29
CA PRO A 122 16.20 -13.52 -4.44
C PRO A 122 16.32 -12.00 -4.34
N GLY A 123 16.07 -11.32 -5.46
CA GLY A 123 15.90 -9.87 -5.45
C GLY A 123 14.76 -9.43 -4.53
N MET A 124 14.80 -8.17 -4.11
CA MET A 124 13.83 -7.58 -3.19
C MET A 124 12.50 -7.33 -3.90
N ASN A 125 11.40 -7.61 -3.21
CA ASN A 125 10.04 -7.32 -3.67
C ASN A 125 9.60 -5.94 -3.18
N ILE A 126 8.76 -5.29 -3.97
CA ILE A 126 8.03 -4.07 -3.60
C ILE A 126 6.55 -4.25 -3.91
N MET A 127 5.72 -3.72 -3.03
CA MET A 127 4.27 -3.73 -3.16
C MET A 127 3.70 -2.43 -2.61
N VAL A 128 2.56 -2.01 -3.14
CA VAL A 128 1.71 -0.98 -2.51
C VAL A 128 0.41 -1.62 -2.07
N HIS A 129 -0.13 -1.12 -0.96
CA HIS A 129 -1.46 -1.49 -0.48
C HIS A 129 -2.40 -0.32 -0.62
N GLU A 130 -3.64 -0.66 -0.95
CA GLU A 130 -4.78 0.22 -0.79
C GLU A 130 -5.44 -0.02 0.57
N SER A 131 -6.07 1.02 1.09
CA SER A 131 -6.92 0.97 2.30
C SER A 131 -8.12 0.02 2.18
N THR A 132 -8.48 -0.39 0.96
CA THR A 132 -9.48 -1.43 0.65
C THR A 132 -8.98 -2.84 1.01
N GLY A 133 -7.68 -3.01 1.23
CA GLY A 133 -7.00 -4.27 1.41
C GLY A 133 -6.42 -4.87 0.11
N ALA A 134 -6.64 -4.23 -1.03
CA ALA A 134 -5.99 -4.63 -2.28
C ALA A 134 -4.47 -4.36 -2.21
N ALA A 135 -3.69 -5.28 -2.77
CA ALA A 135 -2.25 -5.19 -2.88
C ALA A 135 -1.81 -5.29 -4.35
N TYR A 136 -0.79 -4.51 -4.71
CA TYR A 136 -0.22 -4.46 -6.06
C TYR A 136 1.29 -4.64 -5.97
N TRP A 137 1.82 -5.57 -6.76
CA TRP A 137 3.22 -6.03 -6.66
C TRP A 137 3.94 -5.77 -7.99
N ALA A 138 5.16 -5.23 -7.91
CA ALA A 138 6.10 -5.22 -9.03
C ALA A 138 6.57 -6.64 -9.39
N HIS A 139 6.27 -7.09 -10.60
CA HIS A 139 6.74 -8.41 -11.07
C HIS A 139 8.27 -8.51 -11.15
N ALA A 140 8.94 -7.42 -11.51
CA ALA A 140 10.39 -7.36 -11.54
C ALA A 140 10.91 -7.25 -10.10
N ARG A 141 11.66 -8.28 -9.66
CA ARG A 141 12.42 -8.19 -8.41
C ARG A 141 13.55 -7.18 -8.56
N LEU A 142 13.72 -6.36 -7.54
CA LEU A 142 14.80 -5.39 -7.49
C LEU A 142 16.12 -6.10 -7.19
N PRO A 143 17.22 -5.69 -7.83
CA PRO A 143 18.52 -6.30 -7.56
C PRO A 143 18.92 -6.10 -6.10
N LEU A 144 19.65 -7.07 -5.53
CA LEU A 144 20.28 -6.87 -4.25
C LEU A 144 21.32 -5.74 -4.36
N SER A 145 21.43 -4.93 -3.30
CA SER A 145 22.39 -3.82 -3.21
C SER A 145 23.32 -4.03 -2.02
N PRO A 146 24.27 -5.00 -2.10
CA PRO A 146 25.23 -5.23 -1.04
C PRO A 146 26.17 -4.04 -0.88
N ARG A 147 26.43 -3.65 0.37
CA ARG A 147 27.46 -2.67 0.79
C ARG A 147 27.23 -1.20 0.39
N ARG A 148 26.31 -0.89 -0.52
CA ARG A 148 26.01 0.48 -0.93
C ARG A 148 24.51 0.75 -0.93
N PHE A 149 24.15 1.99 -0.64
CA PHE A 149 22.81 2.48 -0.87
C PHE A 149 22.59 2.73 -2.37
N THR A 150 21.42 2.31 -2.86
CA THR A 150 20.97 2.51 -4.23
C THR A 150 19.58 3.12 -4.19
N THR A 151 19.35 4.17 -4.98
CA THR A 151 18.02 4.77 -5.15
C THR A 151 17.36 4.19 -6.38
N VAL A 152 16.11 3.77 -6.24
CA VAL A 152 15.28 3.27 -7.34
C VAL A 152 13.93 3.97 -7.36
N THR A 153 13.36 4.10 -8.55
CA THR A 153 11.98 4.58 -8.74
C THR A 153 11.23 3.48 -9.47
N VAL A 154 10.11 3.04 -8.91
CA VAL A 154 9.26 1.98 -9.46
C VAL A 154 7.94 2.62 -9.87
N PRO A 155 7.67 2.74 -11.19
CA PRO A 155 6.43 3.29 -11.68
C PRO A 155 5.26 2.34 -11.39
N PHE A 156 4.09 2.90 -11.10
CA PHE A 156 2.89 2.12 -10.82
C PHE A 156 2.40 1.29 -12.01
N SER A 157 2.78 1.67 -13.23
CA SER A 157 2.55 0.87 -14.43
C SER A 157 3.28 -0.48 -14.45
N GLU A 158 4.30 -0.68 -13.60
CA GLU A 158 4.98 -1.96 -13.43
C GLU A 158 4.35 -2.85 -12.34
N LEU A 159 3.37 -2.31 -11.61
CA LEU A 159 2.66 -3.05 -10.58
C LEU A 159 1.46 -3.78 -11.19
N SER A 160 1.15 -4.94 -10.65
CA SER A 160 -0.04 -5.70 -11.00
C SER A 160 -0.68 -6.30 -9.76
N VAL A 161 -1.98 -6.60 -9.87
CA VAL A 161 -2.71 -7.32 -8.83
C VAL A 161 -2.35 -8.82 -8.87
N PRO A 162 -1.71 -9.37 -7.83
CA PRO A 162 -1.44 -10.81 -7.78
C PRO A 162 -2.74 -11.59 -7.50
N ALA A 163 -2.77 -12.87 -7.88
CA ALA A 163 -3.99 -13.69 -7.79
C ALA A 163 -4.58 -13.86 -6.37
N TRP A 164 -3.77 -13.63 -5.33
CA TRP A 164 -4.20 -13.68 -3.93
C TRP A 164 -4.77 -12.35 -3.41
N SER A 165 -4.48 -11.25 -4.11
CA SER A 165 -4.97 -9.92 -3.77
C SER A 165 -6.44 -9.80 -4.19
N LYS A 166 -7.24 -9.16 -3.35
CA LYS A 166 -8.66 -8.93 -3.62
C LYS A 166 -8.84 -7.49 -4.02
N ASP A 167 -9.02 -7.28 -5.31
CA ASP A 167 -9.38 -6.01 -5.88
C ASP A 167 -10.70 -6.12 -6.65
N VAL A 168 -11.49 -5.05 -6.65
CA VAL A 168 -12.85 -5.02 -7.19
C VAL A 168 -12.91 -4.56 -8.63
N ASN A 169 -11.94 -3.77 -9.10
CA ASN A 169 -11.99 -3.11 -10.42
C ASN A 169 -10.81 -3.48 -11.36
N GLY A 170 -9.84 -4.25 -10.88
CA GLY A 170 -8.64 -4.69 -11.57
C GLY A 170 -7.58 -3.61 -11.75
N LYS A 171 -7.63 -2.51 -11.00
CA LYS A 171 -6.84 -1.29 -11.21
C LYS A 171 -6.39 -0.69 -9.89
N LEU A 172 -5.11 -0.33 -9.82
CA LEU A 172 -4.60 0.46 -8.69
C LEU A 172 -5.33 1.81 -8.60
N ASP A 173 -6.06 1.99 -7.52
CA ASP A 173 -6.70 3.24 -7.13
C ASP A 173 -5.72 4.03 -6.27
N VAL A 174 -4.97 4.91 -6.95
CA VAL A 174 -3.86 5.67 -6.37
C VAL A 174 -4.27 6.48 -5.15
N ASP A 175 -5.47 7.06 -5.16
CA ASP A 175 -6.06 7.82 -4.05
C ASP A 175 -6.33 6.95 -2.81
N LEU A 176 -6.34 5.62 -2.96
CA LEU A 176 -6.55 4.68 -1.87
C LEU A 176 -5.25 4.09 -1.32
N ILE A 177 -4.07 4.42 -1.89
CA ILE A 177 -2.78 3.92 -1.42
C ILE A 177 -2.55 4.37 0.02
N ASP A 178 -2.40 3.42 0.93
CA ASP A 178 -2.19 3.69 2.35
C ASP A 178 -0.87 3.14 2.90
N GLN A 179 -0.23 2.21 2.19
CA GLN A 179 1.07 1.66 2.58
C GLN A 179 1.97 1.31 1.39
N VAL A 180 3.28 1.38 1.63
CA VAL A 180 4.32 0.82 0.77
C VAL A 180 5.02 -0.31 1.53
N CYS A 181 5.19 -1.45 0.88
CA CYS A 181 5.72 -2.68 1.45
C CYS A 181 7.02 -3.10 0.74
N PHE A 182 8.03 -3.46 1.51
CA PHE A 182 9.33 -3.94 1.02
C PHE A 182 9.67 -5.25 1.69
N GLY A 183 10.29 -6.18 0.97
CA GLY A 183 10.59 -7.46 1.59
C GLY A 183 11.16 -8.51 0.68
N PHE A 184 11.19 -9.72 1.22
CA PHE A 184 11.63 -10.91 0.50
C PHE A 184 10.58 -12.00 0.61
N GLU A 185 10.58 -12.84 -0.40
CA GLU A 185 9.88 -14.11 -0.40
C GLU A 185 10.86 -15.17 -0.88
N SER A 186 11.07 -16.21 -0.08
CA SER A 186 12.13 -17.18 -0.32
C SER A 186 11.77 -18.56 0.23
N GLY A 187 12.10 -19.60 -0.51
CA GLY A 187 12.11 -20.99 -0.01
C GLY A 187 13.42 -21.37 0.69
N ASN A 188 14.45 -20.52 0.60
CA ASN A 188 15.73 -20.76 1.24
C ASN A 188 15.69 -20.32 2.70
N SER A 189 16.37 -21.05 3.58
CA SER A 189 16.66 -20.57 4.92
C SER A 189 17.74 -19.50 4.90
N GLY A 190 17.68 -18.56 5.83
CA GLY A 190 18.74 -17.58 6.02
C GLY A 190 18.28 -16.41 6.85
N LYS A 191 19.21 -15.49 7.13
CA LYS A 191 18.92 -14.23 7.81
C LYS A 191 19.52 -13.10 7.02
N GLY A 192 18.96 -11.92 7.15
CA GLY A 192 19.50 -10.75 6.48
C GLY A 192 18.86 -9.46 6.95
N LEU A 193 19.39 -8.36 6.41
CA LEU A 193 18.96 -7.02 6.70
C LEU A 193 18.55 -6.29 5.42
N ILE A 194 17.52 -5.47 5.51
CA ILE A 194 17.22 -4.41 4.56
C ILE A 194 17.36 -3.07 5.29
N PHE A 195 18.11 -2.15 4.69
CA PHE A 195 18.18 -0.77 5.14
C PHE A 195 17.33 0.05 4.16
N MET A 196 16.29 0.71 4.66
CA MET A 196 15.34 1.49 3.88
C MET A 196 15.40 2.96 4.30
N SER A 197 15.63 3.83 3.33
CA SER A 197 15.74 5.29 3.50
C SER A 197 14.94 6.02 2.43
N ASP A 198 14.51 7.24 2.73
CA ASP A 198 13.89 8.17 1.77
C ASP A 198 12.77 7.59 0.91
N VAL A 199 11.81 6.88 1.53
CA VAL A 199 10.64 6.39 0.82
C VAL A 199 9.74 7.57 0.43
N GLN A 200 9.36 7.64 -0.83
CA GLN A 200 8.65 8.76 -1.43
C GLN A 200 7.58 8.27 -2.39
N LEU A 201 6.44 8.97 -2.40
CA LEU A 201 5.49 8.92 -3.51
C LEU A 201 5.86 10.01 -4.52
N VAL A 202 5.93 9.66 -5.80
CA VAL A 202 6.45 10.55 -6.85
C VAL A 202 5.32 10.90 -7.83
N PRO A 203 5.06 12.19 -8.10
CA PRO A 203 4.10 12.62 -9.13
C PRO A 203 4.46 12.16 -10.54
N ASP A 204 3.49 12.17 -11.43
CA ASP A 204 3.75 11.98 -12.86
C ASP A 204 4.64 13.12 -13.42
N GLY A 205 5.60 12.79 -14.29
CA GLY A 205 6.48 13.76 -14.95
C GLY A 205 7.69 14.27 -14.15
N TRP A 206 8.09 13.60 -13.06
CA TRP A 206 9.25 13.96 -12.20
C TRP A 206 10.42 12.98 -12.30
#